data_AF-A0A918KZH0-F1
#
_entry.id   AF-A0A918KZH0-F1
#
_cell.length_a   1.000
_cell.length_b   1.000
_cell.length_c   1.000
_cell.angle_alpha   90.00
_cell.angle_beta   90.00
_cell.angle_gamma   90.00
#
_symmetry.space_group_name_H-M   'P 1'
#
loop_
_entity.id
_entity.type
_entity.pdbx_description
1 polymer ?
#
loop_
_entity_poly.entity_id
_entity_poly.type
_entity_poly.pdbx_seq_one_letter_code
_entity_poly.pdbx_strand_id
1 'polypeptide(L)'
;MGFATKPQLAARMIGRALDAGVTVSWVAGDEVCGGNPRLRTALEQRQLGYVLAVACDHQITTRAGRFRADALVKKLPKRAWQKLSAGAGAKGHRFYDWALAEIADDCPRSPPSTRPPQPEHR
;
A
#
# COMPACT_ATOMS: atom_id res chain seq x y z
N MET A 1 -0.32 31.28 -6.94
CA MET A 1 -1.09 30.03 -6.76
C MET A 1 -0.26 28.88 -7.30
N GLY A 2 -0.01 27.82 -6.52
CA GLY A 2 0.80 26.69 -6.94
C GLY A 2 -0.04 25.61 -7.63
N PHE A 3 0.40 25.14 -8.80
CA PHE A 3 -0.19 23.97 -9.47
C PHE A 3 0.04 22.71 -8.63
N ALA A 4 -0.99 21.89 -8.48
CA ALA A 4 -0.89 20.57 -7.86
C ALA A 4 -0.78 19.51 -8.95
N THR A 5 0.15 18.57 -8.81
CA THR A 5 0.22 17.42 -9.71
C THR A 5 -0.97 16.50 -9.48
N LYS A 6 -1.35 15.67 -10.47
CA LYS A 6 -2.44 14.68 -10.34
C LYS A 6 -2.40 13.89 -9.00
N PRO A 7 -1.25 13.34 -8.55
CA PRO A 7 -1.22 12.59 -7.30
C PRO A 7 -1.33 13.48 -6.05
N GLN A 8 -0.87 14.74 -6.10
CA GLN A 8 -1.08 15.70 -5.01
C GLN A 8 -2.56 16.08 -4.89
N LEU A 9 -3.25 16.25 -6.02
CA LEU A 9 -4.69 16.53 -6.03
C LEU A 9 -5.48 15.33 -5.50
N ALA A 10 -5.14 14.10 -5.93
CA ALA A 10 -5.75 12.87 -5.42
C ALA A 10 -5.60 12.74 -3.90
N ALA A 11 -4.39 12.95 -3.36
CA ALA A 11 -4.16 12.94 -1.91
C ALA A 11 -5.02 13.97 -1.17
N ARG A 12 -5.17 15.19 -1.72
CA ARG A 12 -6.03 16.24 -1.15
C ARG A 12 -7.52 15.90 -1.23
N MET A 13 -7.96 15.22 -2.29
CA MET A 13 -9.36 14.80 -2.43
C MET A 13 -9.70 13.68 -1.44
N ILE A 14 -8.83 12.67 -1.34
CA ILE A 14 -8.98 11.57 -0.39
C ILE A 14 -8.97 12.12 1.04
N GLY A 15 -8.00 12.98 1.39
CA GLY A 15 -7.93 13.61 2.70
C GLY A 15 -9.22 14.35 3.05
N ARG A 16 -9.72 15.20 2.14
CA ARG A 16 -10.97 15.94 2.36
C ARG A 16 -12.20 15.04 2.51
N ALA A 17 -12.31 13.96 1.74
CA ALA A 17 -13.41 13.01 1.87
C ALA A 17 -13.38 12.30 3.23
N LEU A 18 -12.20 11.87 3.67
CA LEU A 18 -12.02 11.24 4.98
C LEU A 18 -12.31 12.21 6.13
N ASP A 19 -11.81 13.44 6.05
CA ASP A 19 -12.04 14.48 7.06
C ASP A 19 -13.52 14.91 7.12
N ALA A 20 -14.26 14.76 6.01
CA ALA A 20 -15.71 14.96 5.96
C ALA A 20 -16.53 13.77 6.51
N GLY A 21 -15.87 12.73 7.06
CA GLY A 21 -16.53 11.58 7.67
C GLY A 21 -16.96 10.49 6.68
N VAL A 22 -16.49 10.53 5.43
CA VAL A 22 -16.76 9.44 4.48
C VAL A 22 -16.01 8.19 4.93
N THR A 23 -16.76 7.16 5.32
CA THR A 23 -16.19 5.86 5.70
C THR A 23 -15.88 5.05 4.45
N VAL A 24 -14.60 4.88 4.17
CA VAL A 24 -14.12 3.94 3.14
C VAL A 24 -13.18 2.94 3.80
N SER A 25 -13.23 1.68 3.36
CA SER A 25 -12.33 0.64 3.89
C SER A 25 -11.01 0.55 3.13
N TRP A 26 -10.96 1.04 1.89
CA TRP A 26 -9.76 1.02 1.07
C TRP A 26 -9.80 2.04 -0.08
N VAL A 27 -8.63 2.33 -0.67
CA VAL A 27 -8.47 3.20 -1.85
C VAL A 27 -7.67 2.50 -2.95
N ALA A 28 -8.08 2.64 -4.22
CA ALA A 28 -7.27 2.27 -5.39
C ALA A 28 -6.67 3.50 -6.09
N GLY A 29 -5.45 3.34 -6.61
CA GLY A 29 -4.78 4.36 -7.42
C GLY A 29 -3.94 3.77 -8.55
N ASP A 30 -3.84 4.51 -9.64
CA ASP A 30 -3.00 4.15 -10.79
C ASP A 30 -1.49 4.38 -10.53
N GLU A 31 -0.66 4.07 -11.52
CA GLU A 31 0.80 4.13 -11.42
C GLU A 31 1.32 5.51 -11.01
N VAL A 32 0.65 6.58 -11.46
CA VAL A 32 1.02 7.96 -11.12
C VAL A 32 0.77 8.23 -9.63
N CYS A 33 -0.23 7.57 -9.05
CA CYS A 33 -0.52 7.64 -7.62
C CYS A 33 0.48 6.81 -6.81
N GLY A 34 0.81 5.58 -7.22
CA GLY A 34 1.77 4.74 -6.49
C GLY A 34 3.22 5.21 -6.59
N GLY A 35 3.57 5.97 -7.62
CA GLY A 35 4.86 6.67 -7.72
C GLY A 35 5.03 7.82 -6.71
N ASN A 36 3.97 8.24 -6.01
CA ASN A 36 4.03 9.33 -5.03
C ASN A 36 4.16 8.79 -3.59
N PRO A 37 5.36 8.84 -2.97
CA PRO A 37 5.56 8.32 -1.61
C PRO A 37 4.70 9.05 -0.56
N ARG A 38 4.37 10.33 -0.78
CA ARG A 38 3.53 11.10 0.15
C ARG A 38 2.10 10.59 0.20
N LEU A 39 1.58 10.06 -0.91
CA LEU A 39 0.24 9.49 -0.93
C LEU A 39 0.21 8.21 -0.09
N ARG A 40 1.19 7.33 -0.27
CA ARG A 40 1.32 6.09 0.51
C ARG A 40 1.42 6.39 2.02
N THR A 41 2.33 7.27 2.42
CA THR A 41 2.49 7.65 3.84
C THR A 41 1.20 8.23 4.44
N ALA A 42 0.46 9.05 3.70
CA ALA A 42 -0.79 9.62 4.19
C ALA A 42 -1.89 8.56 4.40
N LEU A 43 -1.95 7.53 3.54
CA LEU A 43 -2.88 6.39 3.68
C LEU A 43 -2.49 5.51 4.87
N GLU A 44 -1.19 5.23 5.04
CA GLU A 44 -0.64 4.45 6.16
C GLU A 44 -0.89 5.14 7.52
N GLN A 45 -0.65 6.45 7.62
CA GLN A 45 -0.90 7.23 8.84
C GLN A 45 -2.37 7.20 9.27
N ARG A 46 -3.29 7.04 8.31
CA ARG A 46 -4.74 6.94 8.57
C ARG A 46 -5.22 5.48 8.69
N GLN A 47 -4.30 4.50 8.67
CA GLN A 47 -4.57 3.07 8.74
C GLN A 47 -5.58 2.59 7.69
N LEU A 48 -5.56 3.22 6.51
CA LEU A 48 -6.49 2.91 5.44
C LEU A 48 -5.88 1.87 4.49
N GLY A 49 -6.64 0.83 4.16
CA GLY A 49 -6.23 -0.15 3.14
C GLY A 49 -6.01 0.53 1.79
N TYR A 50 -5.04 0.06 1.00
CA TYR A 50 -4.80 0.64 -0.33
C TYR A 50 -4.28 -0.36 -1.35
N VAL A 51 -4.56 -0.07 -2.61
CA VAL A 51 -4.01 -0.75 -3.78
C VAL A 51 -3.49 0.31 -4.74
N LEU A 52 -2.17 0.46 -4.82
CA LEU A 52 -1.54 1.44 -5.71
C LEU A 52 -0.71 0.70 -6.75
N ALA A 53 -0.99 0.93 -8.03
CA ALA A 53 -0.11 0.47 -9.09
C ALA A 53 1.23 1.23 -9.00
N VAL A 54 2.33 0.57 -9.31
CA VAL A 54 3.69 1.15 -9.30
C VAL A 54 4.41 0.79 -10.60
N ALA A 55 5.42 1.59 -10.96
CA ALA A 55 6.29 1.30 -12.10
C ALA A 55 7.01 -0.04 -11.91
N CYS A 56 7.35 -0.70 -13.01
CA CYS A 56 8.00 -2.03 -12.96
C CYS A 56 9.40 -1.99 -12.32
N ASP A 57 10.07 -0.83 -12.35
CA ASP A 57 11.36 -0.58 -11.72
C ASP A 57 11.25 0.01 -10.30
N HIS A 58 10.04 0.14 -9.76
CA HIS A 58 9.80 0.62 -8.41
C HIS A 58 10.54 -0.24 -7.38
N GLN A 59 11.21 0.41 -6.44
CA GLN A 59 12.02 -0.25 -5.44
C GLN A 59 11.20 -0.65 -4.21
N ILE A 60 11.14 -1.94 -3.92
CA ILE A 60 10.42 -2.54 -2.81
C ILE A 60 11.44 -3.04 -1.79
N THR A 61 11.32 -2.57 -0.55
CA THR A 61 12.08 -3.10 0.59
C THR A 61 11.36 -4.34 1.13
N THR A 62 12.07 -5.46 1.21
CA THR A 62 11.60 -6.71 1.82
C THR A 62 12.58 -7.11 2.93
N ARG A 63 12.23 -8.11 3.75
CA ARG A 63 13.17 -8.65 4.75
C ARG A 63 14.44 -9.23 4.14
N ALA A 64 14.40 -9.67 2.89
CA ALA A 64 15.56 -10.20 2.16
C ALA A 64 16.41 -9.12 1.48
N GLY A 65 16.03 -7.84 1.60
CA GLY A 65 16.69 -6.72 0.96
C GLY A 65 15.77 -5.93 0.03
N ARG A 66 16.38 -4.98 -0.69
CA ARG A 66 15.68 -4.07 -1.61
C ARG A 66 15.73 -4.61 -3.04
N PHE A 67 14.57 -4.71 -3.69
CA PHE A 67 14.43 -5.25 -5.04
C PHE A 67 13.56 -4.34 -5.90
N ARG A 68 13.81 -4.32 -7.22
CA ARG A 68 12.82 -3.81 -8.17
C ARG A 68 11.59 -4.72 -8.21
N ALA A 69 10.42 -4.14 -8.44
CA ALA A 69 9.15 -4.86 -8.51
C ALA A 69 9.20 -6.01 -9.54
N ASP A 70 9.71 -5.75 -10.75
CA ASP A 70 9.85 -6.77 -11.80
C ASP A 70 10.79 -7.92 -11.43
N ALA A 71 11.91 -7.62 -10.77
CA ALA A 71 12.85 -8.60 -10.29
C ALA A 71 12.25 -9.45 -9.15
N LEU A 72 11.48 -8.83 -8.26
CA LEU A 72 10.79 -9.52 -7.17
C LEU A 72 9.73 -10.48 -7.72
N VAL A 73 8.91 -10.03 -8.68
CA VAL A 73 7.91 -10.86 -9.37
C VAL A 73 8.54 -12.12 -9.98
N LYS A 74 9.70 -11.99 -10.63
CA LYS A 74 10.42 -13.13 -11.23
C LYS A 74 11.01 -14.11 -10.20
N LYS A 75 11.26 -13.65 -8.97
CA LYS A 75 11.81 -14.46 -7.87
C LYS A 75 10.74 -15.23 -7.10
N LEU A 76 9.47 -14.88 -7.24
CA LEU A 76 8.39 -15.58 -6.55
C LEU A 76 8.21 -17.01 -7.08
N PRO A 77 8.10 -18.01 -6.21
CA PRO A 77 7.94 -19.40 -6.65
C PRO A 77 6.59 -19.57 -7.36
N LYS A 78 6.52 -20.44 -8.36
CA LYS A 78 5.29 -20.67 -9.15
C LYS A 78 4.05 -20.97 -8.28
N ARG A 79 4.24 -21.67 -7.16
CA ARG A 79 3.17 -22.01 -6.20
C ARG A 79 2.57 -20.80 -5.47
N ALA A 80 3.24 -19.65 -5.47
CA ALA A 80 2.72 -18.42 -4.86
C ALA A 80 1.74 -17.69 -5.78
N TRP A 81 1.68 -18.07 -7.07
CA TRP A 81 0.81 -17.45 -8.05
C TRP A 81 -0.54 -18.13 -8.10
N GLN A 82 -1.60 -17.33 -8.12
CA GLN A 82 -2.99 -17.77 -8.25
C GLN A 82 -3.67 -16.96 -9.34
N LYS A 83 -4.33 -17.65 -10.26
CA LYS A 83 -5.13 -17.02 -11.32
C LYS A 83 -6.52 -16.72 -10.77
N LEU A 84 -6.86 -15.45 -10.63
CA LEU A 84 -8.13 -14.99 -10.08
C LEU A 84 -8.92 -14.21 -11.14
N SER A 85 -10.25 -14.33 -11.12
CA SER A 85 -11.12 -13.55 -12.00
C SER A 85 -11.42 -12.18 -11.41
N ALA A 86 -11.32 -11.13 -12.23
CA ALA A 86 -11.83 -9.79 -11.93
C ALA A 86 -13.25 -9.57 -12.48
N GLY A 87 -14.03 -10.66 -12.58
CA GLY A 87 -15.39 -10.68 -13.08
C GLY A 87 -15.51 -10.73 -14.61
N ALA A 88 -16.75 -10.78 -15.07
CA ALA A 88 -17.09 -10.70 -16.48
C ALA A 88 -16.79 -9.28 -17.01
N GLY A 89 -16.03 -9.19 -18.09
CA GLY A 89 -15.82 -7.96 -18.84
C GLY A 89 -16.57 -7.98 -20.17
N ALA A 90 -16.56 -6.85 -20.88
CA ALA A 90 -17.19 -6.70 -22.19
C ALA A 90 -16.65 -7.68 -23.26
N LYS A 91 -15.49 -8.32 -23.03
CA LYS A 91 -14.85 -9.30 -23.92
C LYS A 91 -14.71 -10.69 -23.28
N GLY A 92 -15.53 -11.01 -22.27
CA GLY A 92 -15.44 -12.25 -21.50
C GLY A 92 -14.71 -12.06 -20.16
N HIS A 93 -14.47 -13.18 -19.47
CA HIS A 93 -13.86 -13.17 -18.14
C HIS A 93 -12.44 -12.57 -18.17
N ARG A 94 -12.19 -11.61 -17.28
CA ARG A 94 -10.85 -11.05 -17.08
C ARG A 94 -10.17 -11.85 -15.98
N PHE A 95 -9.06 -12.49 -16.32
CA PHE A 95 -8.23 -13.19 -15.35
C PHE A 95 -6.91 -12.44 -15.15
N TYR A 96 -6.47 -12.38 -13.90
CA TYR A 96 -5.17 -11.84 -13.53
C TYR A 96 -4.45 -12.84 -12.63
N ASP A 97 -3.13 -12.88 -12.74
CA ASP A 97 -2.28 -13.64 -11.83
C ASP A 97 -1.93 -12.77 -10.62
N TRP A 98 -2.16 -13.33 -9.43
CA TRP A 98 -1.92 -12.69 -8.15
C TRP A 98 -0.90 -13.48 -7.36
N ALA A 99 -0.01 -12.78 -6.68
CA ALA A 99 0.85 -13.36 -5.65
C ALA A 99 0.96 -12.37 -4.50
N LEU A 100 1.03 -12.90 -3.28
CA LEU A 100 1.24 -12.12 -2.06
C LEU A 100 2.70 -12.26 -1.61
N ALA A 101 3.34 -11.13 -1.35
CA ALA A 101 4.70 -11.09 -0.82
C ALA A 101 4.74 -10.10 0.35
N GLU A 102 5.46 -10.47 1.41
CA GLU A 102 5.70 -9.58 2.55
C GLU A 102 6.72 -8.50 2.17
N ILE A 103 6.33 -7.24 2.39
CA ILE A 103 7.23 -6.10 2.31
C ILE A 103 7.67 -5.72 3.72
N ALA A 104 8.86 -5.14 3.86
CA ALA A 104 9.29 -4.57 5.12
C ALA A 104 8.55 -3.24 5.32
N ASP A 105 8.06 -3.01 6.53
CA ASP A 105 7.59 -1.69 6.93
C ASP A 105 8.81 -0.78 7.11
N ASP A 106 8.83 0.36 6.41
CA ASP A 106 9.78 1.45 6.71
C ASP A 106 9.35 2.24 7.96
N CYS A 107 8.23 1.87 8.59
CA CYS A 107 7.82 2.43 9.87
C CYS A 107 8.68 1.80 10.98
N PRO A 108 9.48 2.57 11.75
CA PRO A 108 10.11 2.03 12.93
C PRO A 108 8.99 1.61 13.88
N ARG A 109 8.74 0.29 13.95
CA ARG A 109 7.85 -0.32 14.91
C ARG A 109 8.26 0.22 16.28
N SER A 110 7.45 1.09 16.88
CA SER A 110 7.76 1.59 18.22
C SER A 110 7.97 0.37 19.12
N PRO A 111 9.04 0.34 19.94
CA PRO A 111 9.24 -0.80 20.85
C PRO A 111 8.00 -0.92 21.74
N PRO A 112 7.61 -2.16 22.14
CA PRO A 112 6.49 -2.33 23.05
C PRO A 112 6.72 -1.43 24.27
N SER A 113 5.73 -0.60 24.60
CA SER A 113 5.77 0.22 25.80
C SER A 113 5.99 -0.70 26.99
N THR A 114 7.22 -0.69 27.52
CA THR A 114 7.53 -1.35 28.79
C THR A 114 6.79 -0.56 29.85
N ARG A 115 5.59 -1.01 30.22
CA ARG A 115 4.86 -0.47 31.37
C ARG A 115 5.75 -0.69 32.60
N PRO A 116 6.19 0.36 33.32
CA PRO A 116 6.96 0.16 34.54
C PRO A 116 6.10 -0.59 35.56
N PRO A 117 6.68 -1.50 36.37
CA PRO A 117 5.93 -2.19 37.42
C PRO A 117 5.37 -1.15 38.39
N GLN A 118 4.07 -1.23 38.65
CA GLN A 118 3.43 -0.38 39.67
C GLN A 118 3.99 -0.77 41.05
N PRO A 119 4.32 0.21 41.91
CA PRO A 119 4.75 -0.09 43.27
C PRO A 119 3.58 -0.68 44.04
N GLU A 120 3.81 -1.86 44.64
CA GLU A 120 2.91 -2.46 45.60
C GLU A 120 2.80 -1.55 46.83
N HIS A 121 1.58 -1.09 47.11
CA HIS A 121 1.27 -0.35 48.33
C HIS A 121 1.40 -1.32 49.53
N ARG A 122 2.25 -0.96 50.49
CA ARG A 122 2.27 -1.53 51.83
C ARG A 122 1.97 -0.44 52.85
#